data_AF-A0A4P5V501-F1
#
_entry.id   AF-A0A4P5V501-F1
#
_cell.length_a   1.000
_cell.length_b   1.000
_cell.length_c   1.000
_cell.angle_alpha   90.00
_cell.angle_beta   90.00
_cell.angle_gamma   90.00
#
_symmetry.space_group_name_H-M   'P 1'
#
loop_
_entity.id
_entity.type
_entity.pdbx_description
1 polymer ?
#
loop_
_entity_poly.entity_id
_entity_poly.type
_entity_poly.pdbx_seq_one_letter_code
_entity_poly.pdbx_strand_id
1 'polypeptide(L)'
;MSSTTVPRMRSLDRIPGRTWTAWRSPGRFTKNPDVVALPDGRLLAVYADVDKHWAEGIIELTLIQSVDSGRTWAHAGVVARSDRSRREPHWVTPRISCLSTGRLAITCDLDDFEHSHEFQTPGIFLWWSDDLGKTWSDPVNTGVPGIEPDRIIELPDGRLSMGSHMAVASTQKLSEFICRSADGGRSWGPPVKVAGDNVHLYCEGAYLVLADGTLVCVLRDNLHQNYPSRVCFSFDCGDTWTGPRDAPFSGDRPFIGQIPDGRILATYRHMGGTRGTHAWLGHLQHELGYRVSSVHRHGASVAVTAHDGLRIHQRSPATTQYNLLPPESYRSAVLFHARVRVEGVTGSDSEVCAVIQLAHVGVRLRIMPGGVSLGDPDLHHVAVDRTWEANMTEWHDIRIRHDSGLVRVWIDGVDVLRYRLVLPGPFVPTFFGSETDGTGTSQWQHVTYDVRNQSDPDWSWIWDARSGLFPDQYSLDRMIELHPNTHRNPDNGYSSWLPINDDQVLVLDYTNEGDPLGQSHVIGCDLRISDFDQRSATPPA
;
A
#
# COMPACT_ATOMS: atom_id res chain seq x y z
N MET A 1 6.97 11.21 36.70
CA MET A 1 6.05 10.58 35.74
C MET A 1 6.84 10.35 34.47
N SER A 2 7.04 9.10 34.06
CA SER A 2 7.72 8.79 32.80
C SER A 2 6.84 9.29 31.65
N SER A 3 7.38 10.09 30.74
CA SER A 3 6.67 10.44 29.51
C SER A 3 6.67 9.20 28.61
N THR A 4 5.54 8.49 28.55
CA THR A 4 5.32 7.47 27.53
C THR A 4 5.42 8.13 26.16
N THR A 5 6.51 7.82 25.47
CA THR A 5 6.85 8.36 24.16
C THR A 5 5.85 7.86 23.12
N VAL A 6 5.61 8.68 22.10
CA VAL A 6 4.80 8.30 20.92
C VAL A 6 5.27 6.94 20.41
N PRO A 7 4.38 5.91 20.34
CA PRO A 7 4.71 4.69 19.62
C PRO A 7 4.80 5.06 18.14
N ARG A 8 6.02 5.21 17.66
CA ARG A 8 6.29 5.31 16.24
C ARG A 8 6.52 3.91 15.73
N MET A 9 6.08 3.63 14.51
CA MET A 9 6.47 2.41 13.81
C MET A 9 8.00 2.25 13.85
N ARG A 10 8.43 1.01 14.08
CA ARG A 10 9.84 0.60 13.98
C ARG A 10 10.34 0.93 12.57
N SER A 11 11.57 1.42 12.48
CA SER A 11 12.12 1.96 11.23
C SER A 11 13.59 1.59 11.12
N LEU A 12 13.99 0.93 10.03
CA LEU A 12 15.38 0.53 9.81
C LEU A 12 16.30 1.73 9.57
N ASP A 13 15.77 2.81 8.98
CA ASP A 13 16.47 4.09 8.78
C ASP A 13 17.05 4.68 10.08
N ARG A 14 16.43 4.38 11.23
CA ARG A 14 16.90 4.83 12.55
C ARG A 14 18.00 3.94 13.14
N ILE A 15 18.40 2.88 12.45
CA ILE A 15 19.38 1.88 12.91
C ILE A 15 20.60 1.96 11.96
N PRO A 16 21.75 2.48 12.43
CA PRO A 16 22.92 2.71 11.57
C PRO A 16 23.36 1.47 10.78
N GLY A 17 23.51 1.64 9.47
CA GLY A 17 23.96 0.59 8.55
C GLY A 17 22.89 -0.43 8.13
N ARG A 18 21.62 -0.25 8.52
CA ARG A 18 20.51 -1.09 8.03
C ARG A 18 19.91 -0.63 6.71
N THR A 19 20.25 0.58 6.26
CA THR A 19 19.88 1.14 4.94
C THR A 19 21.13 1.75 4.28
N TRP A 20 21.23 1.67 2.94
CA TRP A 20 22.30 2.31 2.16
C TRP A 20 21.89 2.55 0.71
N THR A 21 22.50 3.52 0.03
CA THR A 21 22.40 3.65 -1.44
C THR A 21 23.13 2.46 -2.08
N ALA A 22 22.38 1.52 -2.65
CA ALA A 22 22.92 0.33 -3.31
C ALA A 22 23.46 0.65 -4.71
N TRP A 23 22.74 1.47 -5.48
CA TRP A 23 23.14 1.86 -6.83
C TRP A 23 22.55 3.21 -7.24
N ARG A 24 23.28 3.99 -8.04
CA ARG A 24 22.79 5.26 -8.62
C ARG A 24 23.37 5.47 -10.01
N SER A 25 22.50 5.73 -10.98
CA SER A 25 22.90 6.27 -12.27
C SER A 25 23.00 7.80 -12.21
N PRO A 26 24.16 8.41 -12.50
CA PRO A 26 24.34 9.86 -12.36
C PRO A 26 23.40 10.67 -13.25
N GLY A 27 22.61 11.58 -12.66
CA GLY A 27 21.71 12.46 -13.39
C GLY A 27 20.48 11.77 -13.99
N ARG A 28 20.14 10.56 -13.54
CA ARG A 28 19.06 9.72 -14.05
C ARG A 28 18.04 9.40 -12.97
N PHE A 29 16.89 8.91 -13.41
CA PHE A 29 15.85 8.34 -12.57
C PHE A 29 15.92 6.82 -12.69
N THR A 30 16.43 6.19 -11.64
CA THR A 30 16.56 4.74 -11.47
C THR A 30 15.30 4.19 -10.80
N LYS A 31 14.52 3.35 -11.48
CA LYS A 31 13.25 2.82 -10.96
C LYS A 31 13.08 1.31 -11.18
N ASN A 32 12.13 0.74 -10.46
CA ASN A 32 11.61 -0.62 -10.61
C ASN A 32 12.71 -1.72 -10.54
N PRO A 33 13.49 -1.83 -9.44
CA PRO A 33 14.54 -2.84 -9.30
C PRO A 33 13.99 -4.20 -8.87
N ASP A 34 14.23 -5.24 -9.66
CA ASP A 34 13.94 -6.64 -9.28
C ASP A 34 15.23 -7.48 -9.24
N VAL A 35 15.33 -8.43 -8.30
CA VAL A 35 16.60 -9.10 -7.95
C VAL A 35 16.45 -10.61 -7.77
N VAL A 36 17.42 -11.36 -8.30
CA VAL A 36 17.53 -12.81 -8.16
C VAL A 36 18.91 -13.23 -7.66
N ALA A 37 18.95 -14.32 -6.89
CA ALA A 37 20.18 -15.06 -6.62
C ALA A 37 20.49 -15.99 -7.80
N LEU A 38 21.74 -16.03 -8.24
CA LEU A 38 22.21 -16.91 -9.30
C LEU A 38 22.82 -18.21 -8.74
N PRO A 39 22.81 -19.33 -9.49
CA PRO A 39 23.41 -20.60 -9.07
C PRO A 39 24.91 -20.54 -8.73
N ASP A 40 25.64 -19.51 -9.19
CA ASP A 40 27.05 -19.28 -8.88
C ASP A 40 27.28 -18.41 -7.62
N GLY A 41 26.21 -18.08 -6.88
CA GLY A 41 26.25 -17.31 -5.64
C GLY A 41 26.26 -15.78 -5.83
N ARG A 42 26.30 -15.29 -7.07
CA ARG A 42 26.11 -13.86 -7.35
C ARG A 42 24.65 -13.45 -7.16
N LEU A 43 24.43 -12.17 -6.88
CA LEU A 43 23.11 -11.54 -7.03
C LEU A 43 23.09 -10.76 -8.35
N LEU A 44 21.97 -10.77 -9.06
CA LEU A 44 21.74 -9.99 -10.26
C LEU A 44 20.40 -9.26 -10.14
N ALA A 45 20.42 -7.95 -10.34
CA ALA A 45 19.20 -7.13 -10.38
C ALA A 45 19.07 -6.44 -11.74
N VAL A 46 17.83 -6.34 -12.21
CA VAL A 46 17.42 -5.49 -13.34
C VAL A 46 16.70 -4.25 -12.81
N TYR A 47 16.84 -3.11 -13.47
CA TYR A 47 16.05 -1.92 -13.20
C TYR A 47 15.83 -1.10 -14.49
N ALA A 48 14.84 -0.21 -14.48
CA ALA A 48 14.62 0.76 -15.55
C ALA A 48 15.42 2.05 -15.25
N ASP A 49 16.39 2.33 -16.12
CA ASP A 49 17.19 3.55 -16.11
C ASP A 49 16.56 4.55 -17.09
N VAL A 50 16.03 5.67 -16.59
CA VAL A 50 15.25 6.64 -17.37
C VAL A 50 15.62 8.09 -17.04
N ASP A 51 15.14 9.05 -17.83
CA ASP A 51 15.39 10.49 -17.62
C ASP A 51 14.49 11.10 -16.53
N LYS A 52 13.31 10.51 -16.30
CA LYS A 52 12.37 10.80 -15.20
C LYS A 52 11.36 9.64 -15.10
N HIS A 53 10.50 9.64 -14.07
CA HIS A 53 9.51 8.56 -13.83
C HIS A 53 8.73 8.13 -15.08
N TRP A 54 8.23 9.10 -15.86
CA TRP A 54 7.63 8.90 -17.18
C TRP A 54 8.63 9.34 -18.24
N ALA A 55 9.26 8.40 -18.93
CA ALA A 55 10.40 8.68 -19.78
C ALA A 55 10.01 9.45 -21.05
N GLU A 56 10.80 10.47 -21.40
CA GLU A 56 10.64 11.22 -22.66
C GLU A 56 11.85 11.06 -23.59
N GLY A 57 13.00 10.64 -23.06
CA GLY A 57 14.23 10.39 -23.81
C GLY A 57 14.67 8.93 -23.76
N ILE A 58 15.94 8.72 -23.40
CA ILE A 58 16.59 7.40 -23.39
C ILE A 58 16.08 6.56 -22.22
N ILE A 59 15.67 5.34 -22.53
CA ILE A 59 15.29 4.28 -21.59
C ILE A 59 16.28 3.13 -21.76
N GLU A 60 16.80 2.60 -20.65
CA GLU A 60 17.65 1.42 -20.63
C GLU A 60 17.15 0.42 -19.57
N LEU A 61 17.06 -0.85 -19.96
CA LEU A 61 16.85 -1.96 -19.02
C LEU A 61 18.23 -2.42 -18.57
N THR A 62 18.67 -1.91 -17.43
CA THR A 62 20.06 -2.01 -16.97
C THR A 62 20.21 -3.09 -15.89
N LEU A 63 21.32 -3.81 -15.94
CA LEU A 63 21.68 -4.85 -14.98
C LEU A 63 22.79 -4.37 -14.05
N ILE A 64 22.65 -4.69 -12.77
CA ILE A 64 23.70 -4.59 -11.75
C ILE A 64 23.87 -5.94 -11.06
N GLN A 65 25.10 -6.25 -10.65
CA GLN A 65 25.41 -7.49 -9.95
C GLN A 65 26.16 -7.24 -8.65
N SER A 66 26.00 -8.13 -7.68
CA SER A 66 26.78 -8.19 -6.45
C SER A 66 27.44 -9.56 -6.29
N VAL A 67 28.66 -9.56 -5.76
CA VAL A 67 29.45 -10.76 -5.42
C VAL A 67 29.68 -10.91 -3.92
N ASP A 68 29.07 -10.04 -3.11
CA ASP A 68 29.33 -9.87 -1.67
C ASP A 68 28.04 -9.75 -0.84
N SER A 69 26.99 -10.44 -1.29
CA SER A 69 25.66 -10.50 -0.66
C SER A 69 24.93 -9.14 -0.60
N GLY A 70 25.07 -8.34 -1.66
CA GLY A 70 24.36 -7.07 -1.86
C GLY A 70 25.02 -5.84 -1.22
N ARG A 71 26.20 -5.99 -0.62
CA ARG A 71 26.92 -4.88 0.04
C ARG A 71 27.48 -3.90 -0.98
N THR A 72 28.02 -4.39 -2.09
CA THR A 72 28.47 -3.59 -3.22
C THR A 72 27.87 -4.10 -4.53
N TRP A 73 27.67 -3.18 -5.46
CA TRP A 73 27.06 -3.43 -6.76
C TRP A 73 27.93 -2.88 -7.88
N ALA A 74 27.98 -3.60 -8.99
CA ALA A 74 28.68 -3.20 -10.21
C ALA A 74 27.74 -3.33 -11.42
N HIS A 75 27.84 -2.40 -12.37
CA HIS A 75 27.14 -2.48 -13.65
C HIS A 75 27.50 -3.77 -14.39
N ALA A 76 26.50 -4.56 -14.76
CA ALA A 76 26.64 -5.86 -15.41
C ALA A 76 26.31 -5.82 -16.91
N GLY A 77 25.48 -4.87 -17.37
CA GLY A 77 25.12 -4.72 -18.78
C GLY A 77 23.82 -3.96 -19.00
N VAL A 78 23.43 -3.78 -20.26
CA VAL A 78 22.12 -3.25 -20.68
C VAL A 78 21.46 -4.31 -21.57
N VAL A 79 20.24 -4.72 -21.24
CA VAL A 79 19.47 -5.77 -21.93
C VAL A 79 18.72 -5.20 -23.12
N ALA A 80 18.15 -4.01 -22.96
CA ALA A 80 17.44 -3.28 -23.99
C ALA A 80 17.65 -1.78 -23.82
N ARG A 81 17.66 -1.06 -24.95
CA ARG A 81 17.75 0.41 -24.99
C ARG A 81 16.76 0.94 -26.04
N SER A 82 16.14 2.06 -25.72
CA SER A 82 15.27 2.81 -26.65
C SER A 82 15.31 4.31 -26.38
N ASP A 83 14.82 5.11 -27.32
CA ASP A 83 14.70 6.57 -27.22
C ASP A 83 13.25 6.99 -27.53
N ARG A 84 12.46 7.31 -26.49
CA ARG A 84 11.03 7.68 -26.64
C ARG A 84 10.85 8.94 -27.48
N SER A 85 11.86 9.83 -27.54
CA SER A 85 11.85 11.01 -28.42
C SER A 85 11.83 10.66 -29.92
N ARG A 86 12.26 9.44 -30.26
CA ARG A 86 12.24 8.87 -31.62
C ARG A 86 11.01 7.97 -31.89
N ARG A 87 10.08 7.88 -30.93
CA ARG A 87 8.94 6.94 -30.93
C ARG A 87 9.36 5.46 -30.91
N GLU A 88 10.52 5.18 -30.33
CA GLU A 88 10.95 3.82 -30.02
C GLU A 88 10.16 3.27 -28.80
N PRO A 89 10.23 1.94 -28.52
CA PRO A 89 9.56 1.30 -27.38
C PRO A 89 9.69 2.03 -26.04
N HIS A 90 8.59 2.19 -25.31
CA HIS A 90 8.56 2.80 -23.98
C HIS A 90 8.54 1.70 -22.92
N TRP A 91 9.71 1.17 -22.56
CA TRP A 91 9.83 0.14 -21.52
C TRP A 91 9.55 0.71 -20.13
N VAL A 92 8.71 0.03 -19.34
CA VAL A 92 8.23 0.57 -18.05
C VAL A 92 8.73 -0.23 -16.85
N THR A 93 8.31 -1.50 -16.72
CA THR A 93 8.48 -2.29 -15.50
C THR A 93 9.21 -3.61 -15.79
N PRO A 94 10.55 -3.63 -15.70
CA PRO A 94 11.31 -4.87 -15.83
C PRO A 94 11.20 -5.72 -14.56
N ARG A 95 10.98 -7.03 -14.71
CA ARG A 95 11.06 -8.02 -13.62
C ARG A 95 11.96 -9.17 -14.02
N ILE A 96 12.72 -9.73 -13.09
CA ILE A 96 13.71 -10.79 -13.38
C ILE A 96 13.42 -12.06 -12.59
N SER A 97 13.51 -13.20 -13.26
CA SER A 97 13.25 -14.53 -12.69
C SER A 97 14.44 -15.45 -12.98
N CYS A 98 14.85 -16.24 -11.99
CA CYS A 98 15.76 -17.37 -12.18
C CYS A 98 14.94 -18.65 -12.03
N LEU A 99 14.78 -19.40 -13.12
CA LEU A 99 14.04 -20.66 -13.11
C LEU A 99 14.86 -21.78 -12.44
N SER A 100 14.20 -22.84 -12.01
CA SER A 100 14.79 -24.06 -11.44
C SER A 100 15.90 -24.69 -12.30
N THR A 101 15.85 -24.46 -13.61
CA THR A 101 16.84 -24.88 -14.61
C THR A 101 18.13 -24.04 -14.62
N GLY A 102 18.18 -22.94 -13.87
CA GLY A 102 19.26 -21.93 -13.91
C GLY A 102 19.11 -20.90 -15.04
N ARG A 103 18.09 -21.05 -15.90
CA ARG A 103 17.76 -20.12 -16.97
C ARG A 103 17.17 -18.83 -16.39
N LEU A 104 17.58 -17.67 -16.93
CA LEU A 104 17.01 -16.39 -16.52
C LEU A 104 15.98 -15.88 -17.53
N ALA A 105 14.97 -15.19 -17.00
CA ALA A 105 13.94 -14.51 -17.76
C ALA A 105 13.81 -13.06 -17.28
N ILE A 106 13.69 -12.11 -18.21
CA ILE A 106 13.25 -10.74 -17.90
C ILE A 106 11.94 -10.47 -18.62
N THR A 107 10.89 -10.12 -17.89
CA THR A 107 9.64 -9.56 -18.45
C THR A 107 9.72 -8.04 -18.42
N CYS A 108 9.14 -7.35 -19.40
CA CYS A 108 8.93 -5.90 -19.38
C CYS A 108 7.80 -5.50 -20.34
N ASP A 109 7.00 -4.53 -19.95
CA ASP A 109 5.88 -3.98 -20.71
C ASP A 109 6.22 -2.72 -21.51
N LEU A 110 5.38 -2.46 -22.51
CA LEU A 110 5.27 -1.20 -23.22
C LEU A 110 4.15 -0.34 -22.64
N ASP A 111 4.46 0.94 -22.43
CA ASP A 111 3.54 2.09 -22.27
C ASP A 111 2.16 1.81 -21.65
N ASP A 112 1.99 2.25 -20.40
CA ASP A 112 0.77 2.14 -19.57
C ASP A 112 -0.52 2.71 -20.22
N PHE A 113 -0.44 3.45 -21.31
CA PHE A 113 -1.60 4.02 -22.02
C PHE A 113 -1.90 3.33 -23.36
N GLU A 114 -0.89 2.80 -24.04
CA GLU A 114 -1.04 2.19 -25.37
C GLU A 114 -1.39 0.69 -25.31
N HIS A 115 -1.25 0.04 -24.14
CA HIS A 115 -1.38 -1.42 -23.97
C HIS A 115 -2.26 -1.89 -22.78
N SER A 116 -2.88 -0.98 -22.04
CA SER A 116 -3.58 -1.26 -20.77
C SER A 116 -5.08 -1.53 -20.86
N HIS A 117 -5.66 -1.74 -22.05
CA HIS A 117 -7.09 -2.03 -22.26
C HIS A 117 -7.30 -3.30 -23.10
N GLU A 118 -8.36 -4.08 -22.83
CA GLU A 118 -8.68 -5.36 -23.50
C GLU A 118 -8.90 -5.30 -25.04
N PHE A 119 -8.86 -4.12 -25.65
CA PHE A 119 -8.99 -3.90 -27.10
C PHE A 119 -7.70 -3.38 -27.76
N GLN A 120 -6.64 -3.18 -26.96
CA GLN A 120 -5.31 -2.81 -27.44
C GLN A 120 -4.46 -4.06 -27.68
N THR A 121 -3.41 -3.92 -28.48
CA THR A 121 -2.47 -5.01 -28.75
C THR A 121 -1.64 -5.33 -27.50
N PRO A 122 -1.41 -6.61 -27.14
CA PRO A 122 -0.47 -7.00 -26.09
C PRO A 122 0.90 -6.32 -26.13
N GLY A 123 1.29 -5.71 -25.01
CA GLY A 123 2.51 -4.92 -24.85
C GLY A 123 3.66 -5.59 -24.09
N ILE A 124 3.50 -6.82 -23.60
CA ILE A 124 4.49 -7.47 -22.72
C ILE A 124 5.51 -8.28 -23.52
N PHE A 125 6.79 -8.01 -23.27
CA PHE A 125 7.95 -8.65 -23.88
C PHE A 125 8.77 -9.46 -22.88
N LEU A 126 9.56 -10.40 -23.42
CA LEU A 126 10.34 -11.38 -22.67
C LEU A 126 11.74 -11.55 -23.29
N TRP A 127 12.77 -11.51 -22.46
CA TRP A 127 14.16 -11.83 -22.81
C TRP A 127 14.63 -13.04 -22.02
N TRP A 128 15.46 -13.87 -22.64
CA TRP A 128 16.03 -15.07 -22.02
C TRP A 128 17.54 -15.01 -21.93
N SER A 129 18.12 -15.56 -20.87
CA SER A 129 19.56 -15.82 -20.75
C SER A 129 19.82 -17.25 -20.29
N ASP A 130 20.69 -17.94 -21.03
CA ASP A 130 21.11 -19.32 -20.80
C ASP A 130 22.55 -19.42 -20.21
N ASP A 131 23.18 -18.28 -19.89
CA ASP A 131 24.59 -18.19 -19.49
C ASP A 131 24.86 -17.40 -18.18
N LEU A 132 23.85 -17.32 -17.32
CA LEU A 132 23.82 -16.58 -16.06
C LEU A 132 23.94 -15.06 -16.21
N GLY A 133 23.22 -14.52 -17.21
CA GLY A 133 22.98 -13.09 -17.41
C GLY A 133 24.07 -12.37 -18.20
N LYS A 134 25.00 -13.08 -18.86
CA LYS A 134 26.11 -12.48 -19.63
C LYS A 134 25.66 -12.10 -21.04
N THR A 135 24.79 -12.90 -21.64
CA THR A 135 24.11 -12.61 -22.91
C THR A 135 22.61 -12.84 -22.78
N TRP A 136 21.85 -12.13 -23.61
CA TRP A 136 20.39 -12.14 -23.63
C TRP A 136 19.89 -12.33 -25.07
N SER A 137 18.75 -12.98 -25.23
CA SER A 137 18.06 -13.11 -26.52
C SER A 137 17.58 -11.75 -27.04
N ASP A 138 17.18 -11.71 -28.32
CA ASP A 138 16.29 -10.66 -28.80
C ASP A 138 14.96 -10.63 -28.01
N PRO A 139 14.28 -9.47 -27.93
CA PRO A 139 12.98 -9.34 -27.27
C PRO A 139 11.88 -10.17 -27.97
N VAL A 140 11.17 -10.99 -27.22
CA VAL A 140 10.02 -11.77 -27.70
C VAL A 140 8.72 -11.13 -27.19
N ASN A 141 7.83 -10.67 -28.09
CA ASN A 141 6.47 -10.29 -27.68
C ASN A 141 5.73 -11.56 -27.25
N THR A 142 5.17 -11.55 -26.05
CA THR A 142 4.57 -12.73 -25.42
C THR A 142 3.14 -13.01 -25.85
N GLY A 143 2.45 -12.02 -26.41
CA GLY A 143 0.99 -12.05 -26.60
C GLY A 143 0.18 -11.93 -25.30
N VAL A 144 0.81 -11.82 -24.13
CA VAL A 144 0.13 -11.61 -22.84
C VAL A 144 -0.43 -10.18 -22.81
N PRO A 145 -1.76 -10.01 -22.63
CA PRO A 145 -2.38 -8.69 -22.64
C PRO A 145 -2.10 -7.91 -21.35
N GLY A 146 -2.28 -6.59 -21.40
CA GLY A 146 -2.10 -5.72 -20.25
C GLY A 146 -0.67 -5.23 -20.05
N ILE A 147 -0.43 -4.70 -18.85
CA ILE A 147 0.76 -3.94 -18.44
C ILE A 147 1.23 -4.34 -17.02
N GLU A 148 2.37 -3.79 -16.60
CA GLU A 148 3.12 -4.02 -15.34
C GLU A 148 3.16 -5.52 -14.95
N PRO A 149 3.78 -6.39 -15.77
CA PRO A 149 3.79 -7.82 -15.55
C PRO A 149 4.55 -8.19 -14.26
N ASP A 150 4.14 -9.28 -13.63
CA ASP A 150 4.96 -9.91 -12.60
C ASP A 150 6.10 -10.75 -13.22
N ARG A 151 6.92 -11.34 -12.35
CA ARG A 151 7.88 -12.39 -12.71
C ARG A 151 7.24 -13.58 -13.43
N ILE A 152 8.10 -14.34 -14.10
CA ILE A 152 7.82 -15.71 -14.49
C ILE A 152 7.83 -16.58 -13.22
N ILE A 153 6.72 -17.25 -12.94
CA ILE A 153 6.60 -18.21 -11.85
C ILE A 153 6.52 -19.63 -12.42
N GLU A 154 7.28 -20.58 -11.85
CA GLU A 154 7.13 -22.01 -12.12
C GLU A 154 6.00 -22.58 -11.26
N LEU A 155 4.98 -23.14 -11.91
CA LEU A 155 3.81 -23.73 -11.25
C LEU A 155 4.07 -25.20 -10.88
N PRO A 156 3.38 -25.74 -9.84
CA PRO A 156 3.54 -27.13 -9.40
C PRO A 156 3.31 -28.21 -10.47
N ASP A 157 2.56 -27.90 -11.53
CA ASP A 157 2.30 -28.81 -12.65
C ASP A 157 3.30 -28.69 -13.82
N GLY A 158 4.34 -27.86 -13.65
CA GLY A 158 5.39 -27.63 -14.65
C GLY A 158 5.06 -26.57 -15.70
N ARG A 159 3.89 -25.92 -15.64
CA ARG A 159 3.62 -24.71 -16.44
C ARG A 159 4.42 -23.52 -15.92
N LEU A 160 4.69 -22.55 -16.79
CA LEU A 160 5.09 -21.21 -16.37
C LEU A 160 3.85 -20.32 -16.28
N SER A 161 3.85 -19.33 -15.39
CA SER A 161 2.82 -18.28 -15.36
C SER A 161 3.39 -16.88 -15.32
N MET A 162 2.60 -15.92 -15.80
CA MET A 162 2.87 -14.49 -15.78
C MET A 162 1.56 -13.77 -15.41
N GLY A 163 1.62 -12.94 -14.37
CA GLY A 163 0.54 -12.02 -14.02
C GLY A 163 0.64 -10.72 -14.80
N SER A 164 -0.49 -10.09 -15.09
CA SER A 164 -0.61 -8.76 -15.68
C SER A 164 -1.99 -8.17 -15.43
N HIS A 165 -2.16 -6.86 -15.65
CA HIS A 165 -3.45 -6.20 -15.45
C HIS A 165 -3.86 -5.32 -16.64
N MET A 166 -5.17 -5.14 -16.82
CA MET A 166 -5.75 -4.29 -17.86
C MET A 166 -7.15 -3.79 -17.49
N ALA A 167 -7.56 -2.69 -18.11
CA ALA A 167 -8.92 -2.17 -18.11
C ALA A 167 -9.85 -3.07 -18.93
N VAL A 168 -10.97 -3.45 -18.32
CA VAL A 168 -12.03 -4.26 -18.92
C VAL A 168 -13.20 -3.34 -19.29
N ALA A 169 -13.68 -3.36 -20.54
CA ALA A 169 -14.68 -2.41 -21.03
C ALA A 169 -16.05 -2.55 -20.34
N SER A 170 -16.39 -3.78 -19.94
CA SER A 170 -17.68 -4.07 -19.28
C SER A 170 -17.83 -3.45 -17.89
N THR A 171 -16.71 -3.21 -17.19
CA THR A 171 -16.70 -2.59 -15.85
C THR A 171 -16.09 -1.18 -15.85
N GLN A 172 -15.27 -0.87 -16.86
CA GLN A 172 -14.40 0.32 -16.91
C GLN A 172 -13.41 0.39 -15.74
N LYS A 173 -12.99 -0.78 -15.23
CA LYS A 173 -12.05 -0.95 -14.12
C LYS A 173 -10.85 -1.78 -14.54
N LEU A 174 -9.73 -1.56 -13.84
CA LEU A 174 -8.58 -2.46 -13.91
C LEU A 174 -8.95 -3.81 -13.28
N SER A 175 -8.54 -4.88 -13.94
CA SER A 175 -8.66 -6.27 -13.47
C SER A 175 -7.31 -6.96 -13.62
N GLU A 176 -7.00 -7.83 -12.66
CA GLU A 176 -5.77 -8.61 -12.60
C GLU A 176 -6.01 -9.97 -13.25
N PHE A 177 -5.05 -10.44 -14.06
CA PHE A 177 -5.12 -11.66 -14.85
C PHE A 177 -3.84 -12.47 -14.76
N ILE A 178 -3.94 -13.77 -15.02
CA ILE A 178 -2.80 -14.69 -15.14
C ILE A 178 -2.85 -15.45 -16.47
N CYS A 179 -1.76 -15.35 -17.23
CA CYS A 179 -1.49 -16.17 -18.40
C CYS A 179 -0.56 -17.33 -18.01
N ARG A 180 -0.75 -18.51 -18.62
CA ARG A 180 0.04 -19.72 -18.38
C ARG A 180 0.64 -20.25 -19.68
N SER A 181 1.86 -20.76 -19.62
CA SER A 181 2.57 -21.40 -20.73
C SER A 181 2.85 -22.86 -20.40
N ALA A 182 2.49 -23.76 -21.31
CA ALA A 182 2.75 -25.21 -21.21
C ALA A 182 3.98 -25.67 -22.03
N ASP A 183 4.70 -24.74 -22.66
CA ASP A 183 5.76 -25.05 -23.63
C ASP A 183 7.12 -24.40 -23.30
N GLY A 184 7.29 -23.91 -22.07
CA GLY A 184 8.51 -23.26 -21.60
C GLY A 184 8.59 -21.76 -21.94
N GLY A 185 7.44 -21.09 -22.05
CA GLY A 185 7.35 -19.66 -22.34
C GLY A 185 7.53 -19.29 -23.81
N ARG A 186 7.36 -20.25 -24.73
CA ARG A 186 7.37 -20.00 -26.18
C ARG A 186 6.02 -19.51 -26.69
N SER A 187 4.93 -19.95 -26.05
CA SER A 187 3.58 -19.42 -26.25
C SER A 187 2.82 -19.34 -24.91
N TRP A 188 1.86 -18.43 -24.86
CA TRP A 188 1.05 -18.15 -23.66
C TRP A 188 -0.43 -18.39 -23.96
N GLY A 189 -1.10 -19.11 -23.06
CA GLY A 189 -2.53 -19.38 -23.12
C GLY A 189 -3.39 -18.15 -22.76
N PRO A 190 -4.72 -18.27 -22.90
CA PRO A 190 -5.64 -17.16 -22.64
C PRO A 190 -5.56 -16.68 -21.18
N PRO A 191 -5.81 -15.39 -20.92
CA PRO A 191 -5.84 -14.85 -19.56
C PRO A 191 -6.97 -15.47 -18.74
N VAL A 192 -6.68 -15.87 -17.50
CA VAL A 192 -7.68 -16.17 -16.47
C VAL A 192 -7.74 -14.99 -15.52
N LYS A 193 -8.94 -14.51 -15.20
CA LYS A 193 -9.13 -13.39 -14.28
C LYS A 193 -8.86 -13.84 -12.84
N VAL A 194 -7.96 -13.13 -12.17
CA VAL A 194 -7.62 -13.29 -10.75
C VAL A 194 -8.53 -12.44 -9.88
N ALA A 195 -8.72 -11.17 -10.25
CA ALA A 195 -9.62 -10.24 -9.57
C ALA A 195 -10.21 -9.22 -10.55
N GLY A 196 -11.47 -8.81 -10.34
CA GLY A 196 -12.11 -7.75 -11.16
C GLY A 196 -13.61 -7.62 -10.91
N ASP A 197 -14.04 -6.41 -10.55
CA ASP A 197 -15.44 -6.02 -10.28
C ASP A 197 -15.77 -4.60 -10.81
N ASN A 198 -16.84 -3.98 -10.29
CA ASN A 198 -17.34 -2.66 -10.71
C ASN A 198 -16.89 -1.49 -9.81
N VAL A 199 -16.11 -1.75 -8.76
CA VAL A 199 -15.75 -0.79 -7.71
C VAL A 199 -14.24 -0.57 -7.69
N HIS A 200 -13.49 -1.64 -7.53
CA HIS A 200 -12.05 -1.63 -7.26
C HIS A 200 -11.21 -1.48 -8.52
N LEU A 201 -9.91 -1.21 -8.35
CA LEU A 201 -8.97 -1.08 -9.45
C LEU A 201 -7.77 -1.99 -9.21
N TYR A 202 -7.95 -3.29 -9.45
CA TYR A 202 -6.93 -4.29 -9.16
C TYR A 202 -5.78 -4.24 -10.17
N CYS A 203 -4.55 -4.10 -9.67
CA CYS A 203 -3.34 -4.08 -10.48
C CYS A 203 -2.09 -4.52 -9.70
N GLU A 204 -0.95 -4.59 -10.40
CA GLU A 204 0.38 -4.88 -9.82
C GLU A 204 0.38 -6.13 -8.93
N GLY A 205 -0.27 -7.21 -9.39
CA GLY A 205 -0.31 -8.48 -8.67
C GLY A 205 1.08 -9.10 -8.47
N ALA A 206 1.41 -9.44 -7.24
CA ALA A 206 2.61 -10.18 -6.87
C ALA A 206 2.25 -11.64 -6.56
N TYR A 207 2.89 -12.57 -7.26
CA TYR A 207 2.54 -13.99 -7.26
C TYR A 207 3.57 -14.84 -6.51
N LEU A 208 3.08 -15.86 -5.82
CA LEU A 208 3.90 -16.78 -5.04
C LEU A 208 3.25 -18.17 -4.97
N VAL A 209 4.02 -19.21 -5.32
CA VAL A 209 3.67 -20.60 -4.99
C VAL A 209 4.14 -20.87 -3.56
N LEU A 210 3.22 -21.27 -2.69
CA LEU A 210 3.52 -21.69 -1.32
C LEU A 210 4.09 -23.10 -1.28
N ALA A 211 4.72 -23.46 -0.16
CA ALA A 211 5.27 -24.79 0.09
C ALA A 211 4.24 -25.94 0.02
N ASP A 212 2.94 -25.66 0.12
CA ASP A 212 1.84 -26.63 -0.04
C ASP A 212 1.32 -26.74 -1.50
N GLY A 213 1.87 -25.95 -2.44
CA GLY A 213 1.46 -25.88 -3.83
C GLY A 213 0.35 -24.86 -4.12
N THR A 214 -0.21 -24.19 -3.11
CA THR A 214 -1.19 -23.11 -3.30
C THR A 214 -0.52 -21.92 -4.01
N LEU A 215 -1.14 -21.41 -5.07
CA LEU A 215 -0.74 -20.16 -5.71
C LEU A 215 -1.47 -18.99 -5.05
N VAL A 216 -0.71 -17.98 -4.62
CA VAL A 216 -1.21 -16.74 -4.02
C VAL A 216 -0.93 -15.58 -4.97
N CYS A 217 -1.87 -14.65 -5.06
CA CYS A 217 -1.64 -13.31 -5.60
C CYS A 217 -1.98 -12.28 -4.52
N VAL A 218 -1.04 -11.37 -4.22
CA VAL A 218 -1.30 -10.16 -3.42
C VAL A 218 -1.18 -8.96 -4.35
N LEU A 219 -2.22 -8.14 -4.44
CA LEU A 219 -2.35 -7.10 -5.46
C LEU A 219 -2.73 -5.74 -4.87
N ARG A 220 -2.39 -4.66 -5.58
CA ARG A 220 -2.76 -3.29 -5.22
C ARG A 220 -4.21 -3.03 -5.57
N ASP A 221 -4.87 -2.21 -4.74
CA ASP A 221 -6.11 -1.53 -5.12
C ASP A 221 -5.80 -0.08 -5.48
N ASN A 222 -5.82 0.23 -6.78
CA ASN A 222 -5.46 1.53 -7.33
C ASN A 222 -6.55 2.62 -7.07
N LEU A 223 -7.57 2.30 -6.26
CA LEU A 223 -8.37 3.33 -5.59
C LEU A 223 -7.54 4.17 -4.60
N HIS A 224 -6.46 3.62 -4.03
CA HIS A 224 -5.68 4.27 -2.97
C HIS A 224 -6.56 4.67 -1.76
N GLN A 225 -6.37 5.86 -1.15
CA GLN A 225 -7.15 6.36 0.00
C GLN A 225 -7.29 5.38 1.19
N ASN A 226 -6.27 4.54 1.40
CA ASN A 226 -6.23 3.47 2.39
C ASN A 226 -7.26 2.33 2.17
N TYR A 227 -7.61 2.02 0.92
CA TYR A 227 -8.07 0.67 0.58
C TYR A 227 -6.92 -0.33 0.84
N PRO A 228 -7.23 -1.53 1.38
CA PRO A 228 -6.23 -2.56 1.61
C PRO A 228 -5.72 -3.12 0.27
N SER A 229 -4.50 -3.65 0.26
CA SER A 229 -4.11 -4.58 -0.80
C SER A 229 -5.06 -5.80 -0.77
N ARG A 230 -5.33 -6.46 -1.89
CA ARG A 230 -6.17 -7.67 -1.89
C ARG A 230 -5.33 -8.94 -2.03
N VAL A 231 -5.92 -10.06 -1.62
CA VAL A 231 -5.32 -11.40 -1.68
C VAL A 231 -6.30 -12.35 -2.36
N CYS A 232 -5.83 -13.05 -3.38
CA CYS A 232 -6.54 -14.15 -4.05
C CYS A 232 -5.71 -15.45 -3.94
N PHE A 233 -6.40 -16.59 -3.92
CA PHE A 233 -5.79 -17.92 -3.85
C PHE A 233 -6.26 -18.79 -5.02
N SER A 234 -5.36 -19.63 -5.54
CA SER A 234 -5.67 -20.70 -6.48
C SER A 234 -5.10 -22.03 -5.96
N PHE A 235 -5.91 -23.08 -6.07
CA PHE A 235 -5.57 -24.44 -5.65
C PHE A 235 -5.37 -25.39 -6.85
N ASP A 236 -5.35 -24.84 -8.06
CA ASP A 236 -5.32 -25.53 -9.35
C ASP A 236 -4.36 -24.85 -10.34
N CYS A 237 -3.21 -24.40 -9.84
CA CYS A 237 -2.13 -23.81 -10.65
C CYS A 237 -2.57 -22.59 -11.50
N GLY A 238 -3.46 -21.76 -10.96
CA GLY A 238 -3.94 -20.52 -11.58
C GLY A 238 -5.07 -20.71 -12.59
N ASP A 239 -5.70 -21.88 -12.67
CA ASP A 239 -6.83 -22.14 -13.56
C ASP A 239 -8.16 -21.57 -13.02
N THR A 240 -8.36 -21.57 -11.70
CA THR A 240 -9.44 -20.85 -11.00
C THR A 240 -8.93 -20.15 -9.74
N TRP A 241 -9.68 -19.15 -9.28
CA TRP A 241 -9.28 -18.27 -8.17
C TRP A 241 -10.44 -18.03 -7.20
N THR A 242 -10.11 -17.87 -5.91
CA THR A 242 -11.05 -17.33 -4.91
C THR A 242 -11.38 -15.87 -5.21
N GLY A 243 -12.51 -15.39 -4.69
CA GLY A 243 -12.76 -13.95 -4.63
C GLY A 243 -11.67 -13.21 -3.81
N PRO A 244 -11.44 -11.92 -4.08
CA PRO A 244 -10.46 -11.12 -3.36
C PRO A 244 -10.84 -10.97 -1.88
N ARG A 245 -9.82 -10.95 -1.01
CA ARG A 245 -9.95 -10.69 0.42
C ARG A 245 -8.92 -9.65 0.85
N ASP A 246 -9.24 -8.84 1.83
CA ASP A 246 -8.31 -7.81 2.32
C ASP A 246 -7.03 -8.41 2.88
N ALA A 247 -5.88 -7.87 2.45
CA ALA A 247 -4.63 -8.02 3.16
C ALA A 247 -4.69 -7.22 4.49
N PRO A 248 -3.89 -7.58 5.50
CA PRO A 248 -3.80 -6.84 6.75
C PRO A 248 -2.99 -5.53 6.64
N PHE A 249 -2.80 -5.00 5.43
CA PHE A 249 -2.07 -3.78 5.12
C PHE A 249 -2.60 -3.11 3.84
N SER A 250 -2.34 -1.81 3.73
CA SER A 250 -2.64 -1.01 2.55
C SER A 250 -1.32 -0.61 1.87
N GLY A 251 -1.02 -1.29 0.75
CA GLY A 251 0.24 -1.15 0.03
C GLY A 251 0.09 -1.15 -1.49
N ASP A 252 0.84 -0.28 -2.14
CA ASP A 252 1.08 -0.31 -3.59
C ASP A 252 2.33 -1.16 -3.88
N ARG A 253 2.41 -1.77 -5.09
CA ARG A 253 3.56 -2.57 -5.55
C ARG A 253 4.02 -3.62 -4.51
N PRO A 254 3.12 -4.51 -4.06
CA PRO A 254 3.49 -5.56 -3.12
C PRO A 254 4.57 -6.45 -3.73
N PHE A 255 5.38 -7.05 -2.87
CA PHE A 255 6.31 -8.11 -3.22
C PHE A 255 6.30 -9.13 -2.09
N ILE A 256 6.04 -10.39 -2.42
CA ILE A 256 5.81 -11.45 -1.44
C ILE A 256 6.77 -12.62 -1.63
N GLY A 257 7.05 -13.29 -0.52
CA GLY A 257 7.81 -14.52 -0.47
C GLY A 257 7.57 -15.24 0.87
N GLN A 258 7.69 -16.56 0.87
CA GLN A 258 7.52 -17.38 2.06
C GLN A 258 8.88 -17.61 2.72
N ILE A 259 8.97 -17.33 4.03
CA ILE A 259 10.17 -17.63 4.82
C ILE A 259 10.08 -19.06 5.40
N PRO A 260 11.17 -19.68 5.89
CA PRO A 260 11.21 -21.11 6.21
C PRO A 260 10.19 -21.62 7.24
N ASP A 261 9.66 -20.76 8.11
CA ASP A 261 8.62 -21.12 9.10
C ASP A 261 7.17 -21.02 8.54
N GLY A 262 7.03 -20.74 7.26
CA GLY A 262 5.74 -20.66 6.56
C GLY A 262 5.06 -19.30 6.63
N ARG A 263 5.59 -18.32 7.38
CA ARG A 263 5.12 -16.92 7.30
C ARG A 263 5.43 -16.32 5.94
N ILE A 264 4.63 -15.33 5.55
CA ILE A 264 4.84 -14.52 4.34
C ILE A 264 5.45 -13.19 4.77
N LEU A 265 6.60 -12.86 4.19
CA LEU A 265 7.16 -11.52 4.21
C LEU A 265 6.62 -10.77 2.99
N ALA A 266 5.94 -9.65 3.22
CA ALA A 266 5.43 -8.77 2.19
C ALA A 266 6.10 -7.39 2.31
N THR A 267 6.72 -6.88 1.26
CA THR A 267 7.23 -5.50 1.18
C THR A 267 6.39 -4.69 0.20
N TYR A 268 6.13 -3.41 0.49
CA TYR A 268 5.23 -2.56 -0.30
C TYR A 268 5.46 -1.07 -0.03
N ARG A 269 5.12 -0.19 -0.99
CA ARG A 269 4.99 1.25 -0.70
C ARG A 269 3.75 1.45 0.16
N HIS A 270 3.90 2.03 1.35
CA HIS A 270 2.80 2.13 2.30
C HIS A 270 1.85 3.28 1.96
N MET A 271 0.56 2.95 1.81
CA MET A 271 -0.52 3.89 1.49
C MET A 271 -1.46 4.17 2.66
N GLY A 272 -1.31 3.44 3.77
CA GLY A 272 -2.16 3.58 4.96
C GLY A 272 -1.61 4.45 6.08
N GLY A 273 -0.46 5.10 5.90
CA GLY A 273 0.26 5.74 7.01
C GLY A 273 1.39 6.65 6.57
N THR A 274 2.53 6.55 7.26
CA THR A 274 3.76 7.28 6.88
C THR A 274 4.22 6.84 5.49
N ARG A 275 4.61 7.81 4.64
CA ARG A 275 5.11 7.52 3.30
C ARG A 275 6.52 6.93 3.37
N GLY A 276 6.75 5.91 2.55
CA GLY A 276 7.97 5.12 2.50
C GLY A 276 7.65 3.71 2.03
N THR A 277 8.62 2.82 2.14
CA THR A 277 8.43 1.38 1.91
C THR A 277 8.39 0.68 3.26
N HIS A 278 7.48 -0.26 3.43
CA HIS A 278 7.27 -1.01 4.67
C HIS A 278 7.31 -2.51 4.40
N ALA A 279 7.57 -3.28 5.45
CA ALA A 279 7.51 -4.72 5.47
C ALA A 279 6.47 -5.21 6.49
N TRP A 280 5.67 -6.21 6.13
CA TRP A 280 4.78 -6.96 7.00
C TRP A 280 5.21 -8.43 7.04
N LEU A 281 5.13 -9.06 8.22
CA LEU A 281 5.47 -10.47 8.40
C LEU A 281 4.39 -11.20 9.23
N GLY A 282 3.76 -12.22 8.65
CA GLY A 282 2.74 -13.01 9.34
C GLY A 282 2.22 -14.22 8.55
N HIS A 283 1.27 -14.94 9.11
CA HIS A 283 0.64 -16.09 8.44
C HIS A 283 -0.55 -15.60 7.61
N LEU A 284 -0.31 -15.31 6.33
CA LEU A 284 -1.25 -14.60 5.47
C LEU A 284 -2.68 -15.15 5.54
N GLN A 285 -2.87 -16.46 5.31
CA GLN A 285 -4.20 -17.10 5.33
C GLN A 285 -4.99 -16.92 6.64
N HIS A 286 -4.30 -16.78 7.78
CA HIS A 286 -4.90 -16.60 9.11
C HIS A 286 -5.11 -15.14 9.51
N GLU A 287 -4.36 -14.22 8.90
CA GLU A 287 -4.30 -12.81 9.34
C GLU A 287 -5.03 -11.83 8.40
N LEU A 288 -5.62 -12.33 7.29
CA LEU A 288 -6.49 -11.58 6.37
C LEU A 288 -7.59 -10.76 7.09
N GLY A 289 -8.06 -9.73 6.38
CA GLY A 289 -9.01 -8.74 6.87
C GLY A 289 -8.33 -7.41 7.13
N TYR A 290 -8.99 -6.32 6.72
CA TYR A 290 -8.49 -4.96 6.91
C TYR A 290 -8.08 -4.66 8.36
N ARG A 291 -6.98 -3.92 8.53
CA ARG A 291 -6.43 -3.50 9.82
C ARG A 291 -6.33 -1.98 9.87
N VAL A 292 -6.73 -1.40 10.99
CA VAL A 292 -6.57 0.04 11.23
C VAL A 292 -5.09 0.41 11.25
N SER A 293 -4.79 1.49 10.54
CA SER A 293 -3.45 2.07 10.38
C SER A 293 -3.48 3.54 10.79
N SER A 294 -2.31 4.16 10.93
CA SER A 294 -2.19 5.55 11.40
C SER A 294 -1.31 6.42 10.49
N VAL A 295 -1.70 7.68 10.37
CA VAL A 295 -0.88 8.75 9.76
C VAL A 295 -0.44 9.69 10.88
N HIS A 296 0.86 9.68 11.20
CA HIS A 296 1.47 10.63 12.13
C HIS A 296 2.38 11.61 11.36
N ARG A 297 2.09 12.91 11.37
CA ARG A 297 2.93 13.94 10.71
C ARG A 297 3.41 14.99 11.68
N HIS A 298 4.58 15.56 11.40
CA HIS A 298 5.23 16.67 12.11
C HIS A 298 5.29 16.55 13.65
N GLY A 299 5.25 15.32 14.19
CA GLY A 299 5.55 15.05 15.60
C GLY A 299 4.43 15.34 16.60
N ALA A 300 3.17 15.12 16.24
CA ALA A 300 2.06 15.15 17.20
C ALA A 300 2.34 14.24 18.41
N SER A 301 1.91 14.67 19.60
CA SER A 301 2.10 13.89 20.83
C SER A 301 0.87 13.02 21.09
N VAL A 302 1.07 11.72 21.25
CA VAL A 302 0.00 10.73 21.33
C VAL A 302 0.31 9.76 22.48
N ALA A 303 -0.69 9.49 23.31
CA ALA A 303 -0.61 8.51 24.39
C ALA A 303 -1.97 7.81 24.56
N VAL A 304 -1.96 6.55 25.00
CA VAL A 304 -3.16 5.82 25.42
C VAL A 304 -3.00 5.43 26.88
N THR A 305 -4.02 5.68 27.70
CA THR A 305 -4.15 5.07 29.04
C THR A 305 -5.57 4.57 29.23
N ALA A 306 -5.74 3.52 30.05
CA ALA A 306 -7.06 2.96 30.36
C ALA A 306 -8.02 3.94 31.08
N HIS A 307 -7.49 5.05 31.62
CA HIS A 307 -8.25 6.07 32.32
C HIS A 307 -8.54 7.29 31.43
N ASP A 308 -7.51 7.85 30.80
CA ASP A 308 -7.58 9.13 30.07
C ASP A 308 -7.97 8.97 28.60
N GLY A 309 -8.07 7.74 28.11
CA GLY A 309 -8.31 7.43 26.72
C GLY A 309 -7.05 7.51 25.86
N LEU A 310 -7.26 7.45 24.55
CA LEU A 310 -6.33 7.94 23.53
C LEU A 310 -6.33 9.46 23.59
N ARG A 311 -5.22 10.07 24.01
CA ARG A 311 -4.98 11.51 23.95
C ARG A 311 -4.13 11.85 22.73
N ILE A 312 -4.66 12.69 21.83
CA ILE A 312 -3.93 13.28 20.72
C ILE A 312 -3.76 14.77 21.04
N HIS A 313 -2.52 15.22 21.22
CA HIS A 313 -2.19 16.63 21.33
C HIS A 313 -1.55 17.12 20.02
N GLN A 314 -2.24 18.04 19.35
CA GLN A 314 -1.90 18.52 18.02
C GLN A 314 -1.61 20.03 18.04
N ARG A 315 -0.61 20.41 17.25
CA ARG A 315 -0.28 21.80 16.97
C ARG A 315 0.13 21.87 15.51
N SER A 316 -0.66 22.58 14.71
CA SER A 316 -0.42 22.72 13.27
C SER A 316 1.06 23.02 12.97
N PRO A 317 1.71 22.29 12.04
CA PRO A 317 1.14 21.35 11.07
C PRO A 317 1.03 19.88 11.55
N ALA A 318 1.20 19.58 12.84
CA ALA A 318 1.25 18.20 13.33
C ALA A 318 -0.11 17.48 13.34
N THR A 319 -0.13 16.23 12.88
CA THR A 319 -1.33 15.39 12.78
C THR A 319 -1.14 13.98 13.32
N THR A 320 -2.25 13.37 13.73
CA THR A 320 -2.44 11.94 14.03
C THR A 320 -3.85 11.55 13.61
N GLN A 321 -3.95 10.67 12.62
CA GLN A 321 -5.21 10.20 12.05
C GLN A 321 -5.22 8.67 12.06
N TYR A 322 -6.30 8.06 12.55
CA TYR A 322 -6.51 6.61 12.57
C TYR A 322 -7.48 6.23 11.47
N ASN A 323 -6.98 5.54 10.46
CA ASN A 323 -7.70 5.26 9.23
C ASN A 323 -8.57 4.01 9.36
N LEU A 324 -9.80 4.10 8.87
CA LEU A 324 -10.82 3.04 8.89
C LEU A 324 -11.10 2.59 7.45
N LEU A 325 -11.67 1.38 7.29
CA LEU A 325 -12.03 0.86 5.97
C LEU A 325 -12.99 1.84 5.26
N PRO A 326 -12.64 2.35 4.06
CA PRO A 326 -13.50 3.31 3.40
C PRO A 326 -14.84 2.70 2.95
N PRO A 327 -15.93 3.48 2.97
CA PRO A 327 -17.12 3.16 2.20
C PRO A 327 -16.79 3.11 0.69
N GLU A 328 -17.27 2.09 -0.02
CA GLU A 328 -17.14 1.99 -1.50
C GLU A 328 -17.81 3.14 -2.25
N SER A 329 -18.94 3.64 -1.73
CA SER A 329 -19.66 4.75 -2.35
C SER A 329 -20.66 5.40 -1.40
N TYR A 330 -21.35 6.44 -1.89
CA TYR A 330 -22.53 7.05 -1.24
C TYR A 330 -23.73 6.11 -1.09
N ARG A 331 -23.62 4.84 -1.49
CA ARG A 331 -24.65 3.79 -1.29
C ARG A 331 -24.32 2.86 -0.13
N SER A 332 -23.06 2.81 0.32
CA SER A 332 -22.66 2.02 1.49
C SER A 332 -23.35 2.53 2.75
N ALA A 333 -23.77 1.64 3.64
CA ALA A 333 -24.27 2.05 4.95
C ALA A 333 -23.10 2.14 5.94
N VAL A 334 -23.10 3.18 6.78
CA VAL A 334 -22.04 3.46 7.75
C VAL A 334 -22.65 3.77 9.11
N LEU A 335 -22.10 3.18 10.17
CA LEU A 335 -22.35 3.55 11.55
C LEU A 335 -21.01 3.81 12.24
N PHE A 336 -20.78 5.04 12.67
CA PHE A 336 -19.64 5.42 13.51
C PHE A 336 -20.18 5.82 14.88
N HIS A 337 -19.49 5.40 15.95
CA HIS A 337 -19.80 5.82 17.31
C HIS A 337 -18.50 6.05 18.09
N ALA A 338 -18.39 7.15 18.83
CA ALA A 338 -17.23 7.41 19.66
C ALA A 338 -17.58 8.19 20.93
N ARG A 339 -16.87 7.88 22.01
CA ARG A 339 -16.90 8.67 23.24
C ARG A 339 -15.68 9.60 23.28
N VAL A 340 -15.92 10.90 23.18
CA VAL A 340 -14.88 11.91 22.89
C VAL A 340 -15.07 13.20 23.69
N ARG A 341 -13.94 13.88 23.97
CA ARG A 341 -13.88 15.28 24.41
C ARG A 341 -12.68 16.01 23.81
N VAL A 342 -12.66 17.34 23.87
CA VAL A 342 -11.56 18.18 23.36
C VAL A 342 -11.12 19.28 24.33
N GLU A 343 -9.86 19.70 24.25
CA GLU A 343 -9.29 20.80 25.03
C GLU A 343 -8.62 21.80 24.05
N GLY A 344 -9.09 23.05 24.02
CA GLY A 344 -8.60 24.13 23.15
C GLY A 344 -9.01 25.50 23.70
N VAL A 345 -8.64 26.60 23.03
CA VAL A 345 -9.04 27.95 23.46
C VAL A 345 -10.48 28.22 23.04
N THR A 346 -11.35 28.44 24.02
CA THR A 346 -12.75 28.76 23.78
C THR A 346 -12.91 30.11 23.10
N GLY A 347 -13.65 30.18 22.00
CA GLY A 347 -14.04 31.44 21.35
C GLY A 347 -13.24 31.83 20.09
N SER A 348 -12.39 30.94 19.55
CA SER A 348 -11.92 31.06 18.16
C SER A 348 -12.64 30.05 17.26
N ASP A 349 -13.29 30.51 16.18
CA ASP A 349 -13.96 29.65 15.19
C ASP A 349 -12.97 28.77 14.38
N SER A 350 -11.66 28.92 14.66
CA SER A 350 -10.54 28.26 13.99
C SER A 350 -9.98 27.03 14.71
N GLU A 351 -10.28 26.81 15.99
CA GLU A 351 -9.66 25.74 16.79
C GLU A 351 -10.40 24.40 16.69
N VAL A 352 -10.26 23.78 15.53
CA VAL A 352 -10.63 22.37 15.33
C VAL A 352 -9.63 21.49 16.10
N CYS A 353 -10.10 20.86 17.17
CA CYS A 353 -9.30 19.96 18.02
C CYS A 353 -9.40 18.49 17.61
N ALA A 354 -10.48 18.10 16.92
CA ALA A 354 -10.66 16.77 16.35
C ALA A 354 -11.52 16.81 15.08
N VAL A 355 -11.41 15.75 14.27
CA VAL A 355 -12.25 15.51 13.10
C VAL A 355 -12.60 14.02 12.97
N ILE A 356 -13.80 13.74 12.46
CA ILE A 356 -14.23 12.43 11.96
C ILE A 356 -14.58 12.62 10.49
N GLN A 357 -13.88 11.91 9.60
CA GLN A 357 -14.09 12.01 8.16
C GLN A 357 -14.49 10.64 7.59
N LEU A 358 -15.55 10.59 6.79
CA LEU A 358 -16.04 9.37 6.15
C LEU A 358 -16.17 9.57 4.63
N ALA A 359 -15.40 8.80 3.86
CA ALA A 359 -15.32 8.90 2.41
C ALA A 359 -16.67 8.65 1.72
N HIS A 360 -16.89 9.30 0.57
CA HIS A 360 -18.08 9.17 -0.29
C HIS A 360 -19.45 9.52 0.33
N VAL A 361 -19.59 9.51 1.66
CA VAL A 361 -20.83 9.83 2.39
C VAL A 361 -20.89 11.29 2.88
N GLY A 362 -19.88 12.09 2.52
CA GLY A 362 -19.86 13.55 2.72
C GLY A 362 -19.59 14.03 4.15
N VAL A 363 -19.27 13.12 5.08
CA VAL A 363 -19.06 13.48 6.49
C VAL A 363 -17.63 13.99 6.69
N ARG A 364 -17.52 15.21 7.20
CA ARG A 364 -16.33 15.76 7.86
C ARG A 364 -16.78 16.52 9.10
N LEU A 365 -17.02 15.79 10.19
CA LEU A 365 -17.47 16.36 11.45
C LEU A 365 -16.26 16.90 12.23
N ARG A 366 -16.16 18.23 12.31
CA ARG A 366 -15.17 18.96 13.09
C ARG A 366 -15.67 19.15 14.51
N ILE A 367 -14.78 18.96 15.48
CA ILE A 367 -15.06 19.09 16.92
C ILE A 367 -14.17 20.19 17.48
N MET A 368 -14.81 21.20 18.08
CA MET A 368 -14.21 22.40 18.68
C MET A 368 -14.74 22.52 20.13
N PRO A 369 -14.06 23.22 21.06
CA PRO A 369 -14.49 23.30 22.46
C PRO A 369 -15.94 23.77 22.68
N GLY A 370 -16.45 24.64 21.81
CA GLY A 370 -17.82 25.18 21.87
C GLY A 370 -18.88 24.42 21.05
N GLY A 371 -18.53 23.34 20.34
CA GLY A 371 -19.51 22.57 19.58
C GLY A 371 -18.93 21.76 18.43
N VAL A 372 -19.82 21.33 17.54
CA VAL A 372 -19.47 20.57 16.34
C VAL A 372 -19.96 21.26 15.06
N SER A 373 -19.26 21.03 13.96
CA SER A 373 -19.68 21.48 12.64
C SER A 373 -19.41 20.43 11.55
N LEU A 374 -20.25 20.39 10.54
CA LEU A 374 -19.94 19.68 9.29
C LEU A 374 -19.18 20.64 8.37
N GLY A 375 -17.98 20.24 7.94
CA GLY A 375 -17.29 20.93 6.85
C GLY A 375 -18.07 20.85 5.54
N ASP A 376 -17.82 21.77 4.59
CA ASP A 376 -18.41 21.75 3.25
C ASP A 376 -17.79 20.61 2.40
N PRO A 377 -18.55 19.55 2.03
CA PRO A 377 -18.66 19.18 0.63
C PRO A 377 -19.44 20.29 -0.10
N ASP A 378 -19.17 20.55 -1.39
CA ASP A 378 -19.79 21.62 -2.20
C ASP A 378 -21.32 21.40 -2.45
N LEU A 379 -22.11 21.45 -1.37
CA LEU A 379 -23.55 21.24 -1.34
C LEU A 379 -24.27 22.60 -1.32
N HIS A 380 -24.01 23.41 -2.35
CA HIS A 380 -24.58 24.77 -2.49
C HIS A 380 -26.12 24.86 -2.49
N HIS A 381 -26.83 23.72 -2.49
CA HIS A 381 -28.28 23.63 -2.62
C HIS A 381 -28.99 22.66 -1.64
N VAL A 382 -28.30 22.19 -0.59
CA VAL A 382 -28.93 21.33 0.44
C VAL A 382 -29.22 22.14 1.70
N ALA A 383 -30.43 22.01 2.26
CA ALA A 383 -30.72 22.49 3.61
C ALA A 383 -29.99 21.58 4.61
N VAL A 384 -28.97 22.09 5.28
CA VAL A 384 -28.10 21.36 6.20
C VAL A 384 -28.11 22.05 7.55
N ASP A 385 -28.41 21.30 8.61
CA ASP A 385 -28.05 21.69 9.97
C ASP A 385 -26.51 21.59 10.03
N ARG A 386 -25.81 22.73 9.91
CA ARG A 386 -24.33 22.77 9.72
C ARG A 386 -23.54 22.78 11.02
N THR A 387 -24.10 23.33 12.09
CA THR A 387 -23.42 23.57 13.37
C THR A 387 -24.33 23.22 14.54
N TRP A 388 -23.73 22.76 15.64
CA TRP A 388 -24.44 22.51 16.90
C TRP A 388 -23.56 22.95 18.08
N GLU A 389 -24.11 23.81 18.95
CA GLU A 389 -23.43 24.30 20.15
C GLU A 389 -23.49 23.25 21.27
N ALA A 390 -22.33 22.91 21.84
CA ALA A 390 -22.21 21.97 22.95
C ALA A 390 -20.87 22.19 23.69
N ASN A 391 -20.82 21.93 25.00
CA ASN A 391 -19.58 22.02 25.76
C ASN A 391 -18.69 20.80 25.50
N MET A 392 -18.05 20.71 24.34
CA MET A 392 -17.22 19.56 23.94
C MET A 392 -15.95 19.37 24.79
N THR A 393 -15.73 20.19 25.83
CA THR A 393 -14.73 19.92 26.88
C THR A 393 -15.18 18.85 27.88
N GLU A 394 -16.47 18.55 27.92
CA GLU A 394 -17.05 17.40 28.61
C GLU A 394 -17.08 16.16 27.70
N TRP A 395 -17.28 14.98 28.31
CA TRP A 395 -17.35 13.71 27.59
C TRP A 395 -18.71 13.51 26.94
N HIS A 396 -18.74 13.41 25.62
CA HIS A 396 -19.95 13.16 24.84
C HIS A 396 -19.88 11.84 24.07
N ASP A 397 -21.04 11.19 23.93
CA ASP A 397 -21.22 10.05 23.04
C ASP A 397 -21.72 10.56 21.67
N ILE A 398 -20.81 10.62 20.69
CA ILE A 398 -21.11 11.01 19.31
C ILE A 398 -21.46 9.77 18.49
N ARG A 399 -22.59 9.79 17.80
CA ARG A 399 -22.96 8.77 16.80
C ARG A 399 -23.17 9.43 15.45
N ILE A 400 -22.65 8.83 14.38
CA ILE A 400 -22.90 9.23 12.99
C ILE A 400 -23.47 8.02 12.25
N ARG A 401 -24.57 8.20 11.53
CA ARG A 401 -25.11 7.17 10.61
C ARG A 401 -25.25 7.77 9.23
N HIS A 402 -24.72 7.06 8.24
CA HIS A 402 -25.14 7.18 6.85
C HIS A 402 -25.92 5.93 6.46
N ASP A 403 -27.13 6.08 5.95
CA ASP A 403 -27.91 4.98 5.40
C ASP A 403 -28.83 5.50 4.30
N SER A 404 -28.81 4.84 3.14
CA SER A 404 -29.73 5.13 2.02
C SER A 404 -29.74 6.61 1.58
N GLY A 405 -28.58 7.29 1.65
CA GLY A 405 -28.43 8.70 1.31
C GLY A 405 -28.85 9.69 2.40
N LEU A 406 -29.19 9.23 3.62
CA LEU A 406 -29.48 10.09 4.77
C LEU A 406 -28.30 10.04 5.76
N VAL A 407 -27.72 11.20 6.06
CA VAL A 407 -26.74 11.37 7.13
C VAL A 407 -27.38 12.02 8.34
N ARG A 408 -27.11 11.45 9.52
CA ARG A 408 -27.51 11.99 10.83
C ARG A 408 -26.37 11.88 11.83
N VAL A 409 -26.22 12.92 12.64
CA VAL A 409 -25.29 12.99 13.78
C VAL A 409 -26.10 13.13 15.05
N TRP A 410 -25.75 12.35 16.07
CA TRP A 410 -26.27 12.49 17.43
C TRP A 410 -25.15 12.84 18.42
N ILE A 411 -25.49 13.62 19.42
CA ILE A 411 -24.69 13.88 20.63
C ILE A 411 -25.56 13.50 21.82
N ASP A 412 -25.09 12.58 22.67
CA ASP A 412 -25.79 12.08 23.87
C ASP A 412 -27.25 11.63 23.60
N GLY A 413 -27.47 11.07 22.41
CA GLY A 413 -28.78 10.61 21.93
C GLY A 413 -29.68 11.69 21.31
N VAL A 414 -29.33 12.98 21.41
CA VAL A 414 -30.01 14.10 20.73
C VAL A 414 -29.61 14.12 19.26
N ASP A 415 -30.56 14.27 18.35
CA ASP A 415 -30.36 14.27 16.89
C ASP A 415 -30.04 15.69 16.37
N VAL A 416 -28.75 16.00 16.27
CA VAL A 416 -28.23 17.38 16.22
C VAL A 416 -27.97 17.91 14.81
N LEU A 417 -27.41 17.10 13.89
CA LEU A 417 -27.10 17.51 12.52
C LEU A 417 -27.65 16.49 11.53
N ARG A 418 -28.23 16.96 10.41
CA ARG A 418 -28.81 16.11 9.37
C ARG A 418 -28.60 16.69 7.98
N TYR A 419 -28.38 15.83 7.00
CA TYR A 419 -28.50 16.20 5.58
C TYR A 419 -28.79 14.98 4.71
N ARG A 420 -29.30 15.24 3.50
CA ARG A 420 -29.50 14.22 2.47
C ARG A 420 -28.39 14.34 1.42
N LEU A 421 -27.72 13.23 1.17
CA LEU A 421 -26.76 13.06 0.11
C LEU A 421 -27.48 12.52 -1.14
N VAL A 422 -27.41 13.27 -2.25
CA VAL A 422 -28.06 12.93 -3.54
C VAL A 422 -27.07 12.67 -4.68
N LEU A 423 -25.79 12.95 -4.44
CA LEU A 423 -24.65 12.75 -5.34
C LEU A 423 -23.48 12.19 -4.50
N PRO A 424 -22.45 11.57 -5.10
CA PRO A 424 -21.28 11.13 -4.35
C PRO A 424 -20.65 12.26 -3.53
N GLY A 425 -20.35 12.00 -2.25
CA GLY A 425 -19.42 12.82 -1.49
C GLY A 425 -17.97 12.66 -2.00
N PRO A 426 -17.03 13.48 -1.50
CA PRO A 426 -15.65 13.47 -1.97
C PRO A 426 -14.96 12.13 -1.70
N PHE A 427 -14.06 11.76 -2.59
CA PHE A 427 -13.19 10.60 -2.42
C PHE A 427 -11.91 11.01 -1.68
N VAL A 428 -11.87 10.70 -0.39
CA VAL A 428 -10.85 11.11 0.60
C VAL A 428 -10.67 9.97 1.61
N PRO A 429 -9.63 9.98 2.48
CA PRO A 429 -9.48 8.94 3.50
C PRO A 429 -10.64 8.95 4.51
N THR A 430 -11.02 7.76 4.99
CA THR A 430 -11.93 7.59 6.14
C THR A 430 -11.10 7.47 7.40
N PHE A 431 -11.30 8.34 8.40
CA PHE A 431 -10.51 8.34 9.63
C PHE A 431 -11.18 9.09 10.79
N PHE A 432 -10.64 8.91 11.99
CA PHE A 432 -10.85 9.82 13.14
C PHE A 432 -9.52 10.30 13.70
N GLY A 433 -9.50 11.45 14.37
CA GLY A 433 -8.31 12.02 15.00
C GLY A 433 -8.15 13.51 14.72
N SER A 434 -6.97 13.93 14.28
CA SER A 434 -6.61 15.32 14.04
C SER A 434 -7.05 15.88 12.69
N GLU A 435 -7.46 17.15 12.68
CA GLU A 435 -7.56 17.98 11.48
C GLU A 435 -6.16 18.53 11.09
N THR A 436 -5.89 18.77 9.80
CA THR A 436 -4.50 19.06 9.33
C THR A 436 -4.01 20.47 9.70
N ASP A 437 -4.90 21.45 9.70
CA ASP A 437 -4.70 22.81 10.18
C ASP A 437 -5.13 23.00 11.65
N GLY A 438 -5.59 21.92 12.30
CA GLY A 438 -6.12 21.93 13.66
C GLY A 438 -5.08 22.22 14.75
N THR A 439 -5.58 22.64 15.91
CA THR A 439 -4.79 22.89 17.13
C THR A 439 -5.61 22.50 18.36
N GLY A 440 -4.95 22.01 19.40
CA GLY A 440 -5.56 21.64 20.67
C GLY A 440 -5.30 20.18 21.05
N THR A 441 -6.19 19.61 21.83
CA THR A 441 -6.12 18.21 22.28
C THR A 441 -7.47 17.54 22.04
N SER A 442 -7.46 16.29 21.59
CA SER A 442 -8.64 15.42 21.64
C SER A 442 -8.37 14.20 22.51
N GLN A 443 -9.41 13.70 23.17
CA GLN A 443 -9.37 12.49 23.97
C GLN A 443 -10.52 11.57 23.60
N TRP A 444 -10.22 10.29 23.39
CA TRP A 444 -11.15 9.27 22.92
C TRP A 444 -11.12 8.06 23.85
N GLN A 445 -12.26 7.66 24.41
CA GLN A 445 -12.34 6.49 25.30
C GLN A 445 -12.70 5.20 24.57
N HIS A 446 -13.52 5.31 23.53
CA HIS A 446 -14.07 4.18 22.79
C HIS A 446 -14.45 4.64 21.39
N VAL A 447 -14.27 3.76 20.39
CA VAL A 447 -14.74 3.97 19.00
C VAL A 447 -15.28 2.65 18.45
N THR A 448 -16.47 2.66 17.86
CA THR A 448 -16.93 1.60 16.95
C THR A 448 -17.14 2.17 15.56
N TYR A 449 -16.94 1.30 14.57
CA TYR A 449 -17.22 1.61 13.18
C TYR A 449 -17.71 0.36 12.46
N ASP A 450 -18.87 0.49 11.83
CA ASP A 450 -19.44 -0.51 10.94
C ASP A 450 -19.60 0.09 9.55
N VAL A 451 -19.12 -0.62 8.52
CA VAL A 451 -19.36 -0.28 7.11
C VAL A 451 -19.92 -1.50 6.38
N ARG A 452 -20.98 -1.26 5.62
CA ARG A 452 -21.64 -2.26 4.79
C ARG A 452 -21.57 -1.79 3.35
N ASN A 453 -20.61 -2.37 2.66
CA ASN A 453 -20.25 -2.08 1.29
C ASN A 453 -21.13 -2.90 0.31
N GLN A 454 -21.00 -2.65 -1.00
CA GLN A 454 -21.82 -3.29 -2.02
C GLN A 454 -21.15 -4.53 -2.64
N SER A 455 -19.82 -4.52 -2.79
CA SER A 455 -19.03 -5.69 -3.23
C SER A 455 -18.37 -6.41 -2.07
N ASP A 456 -17.79 -5.69 -1.12
CA ASP A 456 -17.10 -6.27 0.03
C ASP A 456 -18.07 -6.77 1.15
N PRO A 457 -17.65 -7.77 1.95
CA PRO A 457 -18.37 -8.18 3.16
C PRO A 457 -18.53 -7.03 4.17
N ASP A 458 -19.59 -7.11 4.99
CA ASP A 458 -19.79 -6.23 6.15
C ASP A 458 -18.54 -6.24 7.06
N TRP A 459 -17.99 -5.05 7.35
CA TRP A 459 -16.83 -4.87 8.24
C TRP A 459 -17.21 -4.10 9.50
N SER A 460 -16.89 -4.66 10.65
CA SER A 460 -17.09 -4.07 11.97
C SER A 460 -15.77 -4.00 12.73
N TRP A 461 -15.52 -2.86 13.37
CA TRP A 461 -14.35 -2.62 14.19
C TRP A 461 -14.71 -1.92 15.50
N ILE A 462 -14.03 -2.32 16.57
CA ILE A 462 -14.23 -1.82 17.93
C ILE A 462 -12.85 -1.58 18.53
N TRP A 463 -12.63 -0.39 19.07
CA TRP A 463 -11.48 -0.06 19.90
C TRP A 463 -11.94 0.56 21.22
N ASP A 464 -11.23 0.21 22.28
CA ASP A 464 -11.53 0.64 23.64
C ASP A 464 -10.23 0.92 24.41
N ALA A 465 -10.12 2.11 24.99
CA ALA A 465 -8.93 2.54 25.69
C ALA A 465 -8.57 1.65 26.90
N ARG A 466 -9.54 0.92 27.48
CA ARG A 466 -9.30 -0.03 28.58
C ARG A 466 -8.37 -1.18 28.20
N SER A 467 -8.17 -1.44 26.91
CA SER A 467 -7.15 -2.36 26.40
C SER A 467 -5.71 -1.89 26.66
N GLY A 468 -5.49 -0.58 26.84
CA GLY A 468 -4.16 0.03 26.88
C GLY A 468 -3.44 0.06 25.53
N LEU A 469 -4.06 -0.43 24.45
CA LEU A 469 -3.47 -0.54 23.11
C LEU A 469 -3.90 0.63 22.22
N PHE A 470 -3.07 0.96 21.23
CA PHE A 470 -3.40 1.97 20.22
C PHE A 470 -4.41 1.41 19.20
N PRO A 471 -5.23 2.27 18.55
CA PRO A 471 -6.18 1.81 17.52
C PRO A 471 -5.54 1.03 16.38
N ASP A 472 -4.28 1.32 16.06
CA ASP A 472 -3.45 0.71 15.02
C ASP A 472 -2.41 -0.28 15.57
N GLN A 473 -2.56 -0.78 16.81
CA GLN A 473 -1.54 -1.62 17.47
C GLN A 473 -1.07 -2.81 16.60
N TYR A 474 -1.99 -3.43 15.84
CA TYR A 474 -1.63 -4.48 14.89
C TYR A 474 -0.53 -4.05 13.91
N SER A 475 -0.62 -2.83 13.37
CA SER A 475 0.37 -2.26 12.45
C SER A 475 1.71 -2.01 13.15
N LEU A 476 1.69 -1.53 14.39
CA LEU A 476 2.90 -1.35 15.21
C LEU A 476 3.61 -2.68 15.52
N ASP A 477 2.84 -3.74 15.78
CA ASP A 477 3.32 -5.07 16.13
C ASP A 477 3.80 -5.89 14.92
N ARG A 478 3.17 -5.71 13.74
CA ARG A 478 3.41 -6.53 12.54
C ARG A 478 4.18 -5.86 11.42
N MET A 479 4.33 -4.53 11.43
CA MET A 479 4.95 -3.78 10.34
C MET A 479 6.24 -3.06 10.79
N ILE A 480 7.15 -2.91 9.83
CA ILE A 480 8.41 -2.17 9.97
C ILE A 480 8.56 -1.26 8.75
N GLU A 481 8.86 0.01 8.98
CA GLU A 481 9.29 0.95 7.94
C GLU A 481 10.72 0.59 7.51
N LEU A 482 10.91 0.22 6.24
CA LEU A 482 12.24 -0.09 5.70
C LEU A 482 13.02 1.20 5.45
N HIS A 483 12.38 2.15 4.78
CA HIS A 483 12.87 3.52 4.64
C HIS A 483 11.69 4.49 4.49
N PRO A 484 11.78 5.71 5.05
CA PRO A 484 10.80 6.76 4.85
C PRO A 484 10.98 7.43 3.48
N ASN A 485 9.94 8.11 2.99
CA ASN A 485 10.07 9.06 1.90
C ASN A 485 9.34 10.36 2.24
N THR A 486 10.11 11.40 2.58
CA THR A 486 9.65 12.74 2.96
C THR A 486 9.81 13.77 1.84
N HIS A 487 10.36 13.36 0.69
CA HIS A 487 10.49 14.17 -0.51
C HIS A 487 9.14 14.81 -0.92
N ARG A 488 9.22 16.01 -1.53
CA ARG A 488 8.04 16.83 -1.88
C ARG A 488 7.05 16.07 -2.79
N ASN A 489 7.59 15.32 -3.75
CA ASN A 489 6.87 14.42 -4.64
C ASN A 489 7.45 13.02 -4.41
N PRO A 490 7.06 12.32 -3.33
CA PRO A 490 7.73 11.10 -2.91
C PRO A 490 7.40 9.96 -3.88
N ASP A 491 8.43 9.24 -4.28
CA ASP A 491 8.37 8.18 -5.28
C ASP A 491 9.36 7.07 -4.90
N ASN A 492 8.80 5.88 -4.65
CA ASN A 492 9.48 4.68 -4.14
C ASN A 492 8.58 3.46 -4.32
N GLY A 493 9.11 2.26 -4.08
CA GLY A 493 8.40 0.98 -4.22
C GLY A 493 8.88 0.19 -5.44
N TYR A 494 8.18 -0.89 -5.79
CA TYR A 494 8.81 -1.99 -6.57
C TYR A 494 10.01 -2.58 -5.81
N SER A 495 9.87 -2.70 -4.50
CA SER A 495 10.81 -3.43 -3.66
C SER A 495 10.90 -4.89 -4.09
N SER A 496 12.09 -5.46 -4.03
CA SER A 496 12.37 -6.88 -4.25
C SER A 496 13.31 -7.40 -3.17
N TRP A 497 13.20 -8.68 -2.78
CA TRP A 497 14.02 -9.18 -1.67
C TRP A 497 14.44 -10.65 -1.81
N LEU A 498 15.56 -10.98 -1.16
CA LEU A 498 16.15 -12.31 -1.11
C LEU A 498 16.63 -12.64 0.32
N PRO A 499 16.41 -13.87 0.81
CA PRO A 499 17.03 -14.33 2.04
C PRO A 499 18.54 -14.49 1.83
N ILE A 500 19.34 -13.94 2.75
CA ILE A 500 20.80 -14.12 2.81
C ILE A 500 21.16 -15.23 3.81
N ASN A 501 20.37 -15.37 4.88
CA ASN A 501 20.39 -16.47 5.84
C ASN A 501 19.03 -16.51 6.58
N ASP A 502 18.88 -17.38 7.58
CA ASP A 502 17.62 -17.62 8.29
C ASP A 502 17.03 -16.38 8.99
N ASP A 503 17.86 -15.41 9.40
CA ASP A 503 17.42 -14.15 10.01
C ASP A 503 17.50 -12.97 9.03
N GLN A 504 18.49 -12.95 8.12
CA GLN A 504 18.78 -11.80 7.27
C GLN A 504 18.11 -11.87 5.90
N VAL A 505 17.40 -10.80 5.55
CA VAL A 505 16.82 -10.56 4.22
C VAL A 505 17.41 -9.27 3.63
N LEU A 506 17.99 -9.38 2.44
CA LEU A 506 18.33 -8.22 1.63
C LEU A 506 17.08 -7.76 0.90
N VAL A 507 16.68 -6.51 1.09
CA VAL A 507 15.67 -5.83 0.26
C VAL A 507 16.39 -4.83 -0.64
N LEU A 508 16.11 -4.85 -1.93
CA LEU A 508 16.35 -3.73 -2.84
C LEU A 508 15.02 -3.01 -3.10
N ASP A 509 15.09 -1.71 -3.30
CA ASP A 509 13.95 -0.87 -3.65
C ASP A 509 14.49 0.36 -4.40
N TYR A 510 13.65 1.19 -5.01
CA TYR A 510 14.08 2.54 -5.39
C TYR A 510 13.44 3.61 -4.50
N THR A 511 14.11 4.76 -4.41
CA THR A 511 13.57 5.94 -3.75
C THR A 511 14.14 7.21 -4.35
N ASN A 512 13.37 8.29 -4.31
CA ASN A 512 13.83 9.66 -4.52
C ASN A 512 14.05 10.44 -3.21
N GLU A 513 14.02 9.76 -2.06
CA GLU A 513 14.32 10.40 -0.78
C GLU A 513 15.76 10.94 -0.78
N GLY A 514 15.92 12.21 -0.40
CA GLY A 514 17.20 12.93 -0.41
C GLY A 514 17.71 13.36 -1.80
N ASP A 515 17.01 13.04 -2.89
CA ASP A 515 17.47 13.30 -4.25
C ASP A 515 16.98 14.62 -4.85
N PRO A 516 17.69 15.16 -5.87
CA PRO A 516 17.17 16.25 -6.69
C PRO A 516 15.85 15.87 -7.40
N LEU A 517 15.00 16.86 -7.64
CA LEU A 517 13.76 16.68 -8.42
C LEU A 517 14.06 15.99 -9.77
N GLY A 518 13.37 14.89 -10.04
CA GLY A 518 13.52 14.11 -11.27
C GLY A 518 14.65 13.07 -11.25
N GLN A 519 15.31 12.85 -10.11
CA GLN A 519 16.28 11.76 -9.91
C GLN A 519 15.81 10.78 -8.82
N SER A 520 16.41 9.60 -8.82
CA SER A 520 16.20 8.54 -7.82
C SER A 520 17.40 7.60 -7.80
N HIS A 521 17.43 6.66 -6.85
CA HIS A 521 18.47 5.64 -6.73
C HIS A 521 17.90 4.31 -6.22
N VAL A 522 18.64 3.22 -6.41
CA VAL A 522 18.36 1.95 -5.72
C VAL A 522 18.86 2.07 -4.28
N ILE A 523 17.97 1.83 -3.33
CA ILE A 523 18.27 1.70 -1.90
C ILE A 523 18.30 0.21 -1.53
N GLY A 524 19.31 -0.18 -0.74
CA GLY A 524 19.40 -1.48 -0.10
C GLY A 524 18.98 -1.37 1.36
N CYS A 525 18.27 -2.39 1.86
CA CYS A 525 17.94 -2.55 3.27
C CYS A 525 18.38 -3.94 3.77
N ASP A 526 19.00 -3.98 4.94
CA ASP A 526 19.26 -5.18 5.75
C ASP A 526 18.06 -5.35 6.67
N LEU A 527 17.06 -6.15 6.30
CA LEU A 527 15.92 -6.49 7.15
C LEU A 527 16.21 -7.78 7.92
N ARG A 528 15.81 -7.87 9.18
CA ARG A 528 15.93 -9.10 9.97
C ARG A 528 14.58 -9.61 10.43
N ILE A 529 14.39 -10.92 10.38
CA ILE A 529 13.20 -11.58 10.92
C ILE A 529 13.05 -11.27 12.41
N SER A 530 14.17 -11.25 13.15
CA SER A 530 14.24 -10.85 14.56
C SER A 530 13.91 -9.37 14.85
N ASP A 531 13.87 -8.47 13.85
CA ASP A 531 13.37 -7.10 14.08
C ASP A 531 11.86 -7.12 14.40
N PHE A 532 11.11 -8.08 13.86
CA PHE A 532 9.67 -8.24 14.10
C PHE A 532 9.37 -8.76 15.51
N ASP A 533 10.26 -9.55 16.10
CA ASP A 533 10.10 -10.13 17.45
C ASP A 533 10.21 -9.07 18.57
N GLN A 534 10.77 -7.90 18.27
CA GLN A 534 10.82 -6.75 19.18
C GLN A 534 9.43 -6.11 19.38
N ARG A 535 8.56 -6.79 20.12
CA ARG A 535 7.30 -6.22 20.62
C ARG A 535 7.60 -4.91 21.35
N SER A 536 6.77 -3.89 21.12
CA SER A 536 6.83 -2.65 21.91
C SER A 536 6.71 -3.00 23.40
N ALA A 537 7.75 -2.70 24.17
CA ALA A 537 7.90 -3.21 25.52
C ALA A 537 6.91 -2.57 26.52
N THR A 538 5.76 -3.21 26.70
CA THR A 538 4.89 -3.06 27.86
C THR A 538 4.41 -4.46 28.29
N PRO A 539 4.37 -4.78 29.60
CA PRO A 539 4.31 -6.15 30.08
C PRO A 539 2.88 -6.74 30.03
N PRO A 540 2.74 -8.08 30.07
CA PRO A 540 1.47 -8.72 30.32
C PRO A 540 1.10 -8.64 31.81
N ALA A 541 -0.04 -8.01 32.12
CA ALA A 541 -0.89 -8.25 33.29
C ALA A 541 -2.25 -7.55 33.11
#